data_AF-A0A9P6BCJ5-F1
#
_entry.id   AF-A0A9P6BCJ5-F1
#
_cell.length_a   1.000
_cell.length_b   1.000
_cell.length_c   1.000
_cell.angle_alpha   90.00
_cell.angle_beta   90.00
_cell.angle_gamma   90.00
#
_symmetry.space_group_name_H-M   'P 1'
#
loop_
_entity.id
_entity.type
_entity.pdbx_description
1 polymer ?
#
loop_
_entity_poly.entity_id
_entity_poly.type
_entity_poly.pdbx_seq_one_letter_code
_entity_poly.pdbx_strand_id
1 'polypeptide(L)'
;MDTSSTDISLVPQAPRVPKTAVEKDKTRRLIVVLESACLETYKVGRDKDARYQLLNCDDHQGILKKMGKEVTDARPDITHQCLLTLLDSPLNKAGLLQVYIHTAKNVLIEVNPHVRIPRTFKRFSGLM
;
A
#
# COMPACT_ATOMS: atom_id res chain seq x y z
N MET A 1 15.44 5.31 37.88
CA MET A 1 14.28 6.11 38.32
C MET A 1 13.65 6.69 37.08
N ASP A 2 12.84 5.89 36.36
CA ASP A 2 12.09 6.38 35.21
C ASP A 2 10.76 6.93 35.71
N THR A 3 10.68 8.26 35.81
CA THR A 3 9.42 8.96 36.05
C THR A 3 8.57 8.85 34.79
N SER A 4 7.77 7.78 34.70
CA SER A 4 6.64 7.72 33.78
C SER A 4 5.67 8.83 34.17
N SER A 5 5.77 9.97 33.49
CA SER A 5 4.84 11.08 33.61
C SER A 5 3.46 10.62 33.15
N THR A 6 2.65 10.12 34.08
CA THR A 6 1.21 9.93 33.86
C THR A 6 0.61 11.31 33.69
N ASP A 7 0.26 11.65 32.45
CA ASP A 7 -0.46 12.87 32.10
C ASP A 7 -1.86 12.80 32.75
N ILE A 8 -2.04 13.55 33.84
CA ILE A 8 -3.26 13.54 34.68
C ILE A 8 -4.46 14.09 33.92
N SER A 9 -4.22 14.83 32.82
CA SER A 9 -5.26 15.52 32.06
C SER A 9 -6.16 14.57 31.24
N LEU A 10 -5.75 13.33 31.00
CA LEU A 10 -6.44 12.34 30.13
C LEU A 10 -6.83 12.89 28.75
N VAL A 11 -6.15 13.96 28.29
CA VAL A 11 -6.42 14.56 26.98
C VAL A 11 -5.89 13.61 25.89
N PRO A 12 -6.72 13.19 24.92
CA PRO A 12 -6.28 12.29 23.87
C PRO A 12 -5.24 12.99 22.99
N GLN A 13 -4.00 12.47 23.00
CA GLN A 13 -2.94 12.92 22.11
C GLN A 13 -2.93 12.08 20.83
N ALA A 14 -2.57 12.70 19.70
CA ALA A 14 -2.41 11.97 18.45
C ALA A 14 -1.25 10.96 18.56
N PRO A 15 -1.44 9.70 18.16
CA PRO A 15 -0.39 8.70 18.19
C PRO A 15 0.78 9.09 17.28
N ARG A 16 2.00 8.82 17.76
CA ARG A 16 3.24 9.18 17.06
C ARG A 16 3.74 8.00 16.24
N VAL A 17 3.86 8.20 14.93
CA VAL A 17 4.50 7.23 14.04
C VAL A 17 6.03 7.39 14.14
N PRO A 18 6.79 6.29 14.35
CA PRO A 18 8.26 6.35 14.42
C PRO A 18 8.84 6.83 13.08
N LYS A 19 9.69 7.85 13.11
CA LYS A 19 10.24 8.47 11.90
C LYS A 19 11.68 8.05 11.62
N THR A 20 12.47 7.91 12.69
CA THR A 20 13.89 7.53 12.56
C THR A 20 14.08 6.02 12.60
N ALA A 21 15.16 5.51 12.01
CA ALA A 21 15.48 4.07 12.03
C ALA A 21 15.62 3.54 13.48
N VAL A 22 16.22 4.36 14.36
CA VAL A 22 16.42 4.02 15.78
C VAL A 22 15.11 3.96 16.54
N GLU A 23 14.18 4.89 16.29
CA GLU A 23 12.82 4.80 16.84
C GLU A 23 12.11 3.57 16.30
N LYS A 24 12.25 3.33 14.99
CA LYS A 24 11.62 2.19 14.33
C LYS A 24 12.06 0.86 14.96
N ASP A 25 13.31 0.68 15.36
CA ASP A 25 13.77 -0.55 16.03
C ASP A 25 13.29 -0.68 17.47
N LYS A 26 13.16 0.44 18.19
CA LYS A 26 12.74 0.44 19.60
C LYS A 26 11.23 0.30 19.78
N THR A 27 10.44 0.71 18.79
CA THR A 27 8.98 0.65 18.86
C THR A 27 8.45 -0.74 18.49
N ARG A 28 7.62 -1.31 19.36
CA ARG A 28 6.82 -2.50 19.01
C ARG A 28 5.77 -2.12 17.96
N ARG A 29 5.85 -2.73 16.78
CA ARG A 29 4.86 -2.55 15.70
C ARG A 29 4.60 -3.86 14.96
N LEU A 30 3.44 -3.95 14.32
CA LEU A 30 3.16 -4.97 13.32
C LEU A 30 3.70 -4.50 11.97
N ILE A 31 4.49 -5.37 11.31
CA ILE A 31 4.94 -5.16 9.94
C ILE A 31 4.18 -6.14 9.06
N VAL A 32 3.44 -5.62 8.08
CA VAL A 32 2.74 -6.43 7.08
C VAL A 32 3.42 -6.22 5.73
N VAL A 33 3.82 -7.32 5.10
CA VAL A 33 4.36 -7.31 3.74
C VAL A 33 3.33 -7.96 2.83
N LEU A 34 2.79 -7.17 1.89
CA LEU A 34 1.96 -7.68 0.80
C LEU A 34 2.90 -8.20 -0.28
N GLU A 35 3.15 -9.50 -0.23
CA GLU A 35 4.08 -10.20 -1.12
C GLU A 35 3.46 -10.47 -2.49
N SER A 36 4.29 -10.44 -3.54
CA SER A 36 3.92 -10.73 -4.93
C SER A 36 2.70 -9.92 -5.41
N ALA A 37 2.63 -8.64 -5.01
CA ALA A 37 1.58 -7.73 -5.44
C ALA A 37 1.64 -7.46 -6.94
N CYS A 38 0.50 -7.58 -7.62
CA CYS A 38 0.37 -7.43 -9.06
C CYS A 38 0.18 -5.95 -9.45
N LEU A 39 1.19 -5.13 -9.17
CA LEU A 39 1.23 -3.71 -9.52
C LEU A 39 2.17 -3.51 -10.70
N GLU A 40 1.64 -3.65 -11.91
CA GLU A 40 2.41 -3.46 -13.14
C GLU A 40 1.75 -2.45 -14.05
N THR A 41 2.52 -1.48 -14.53
CA THR A 41 2.05 -0.54 -15.54
C THR A 41 2.32 -1.06 -16.95
N TYR A 42 1.37 -0.82 -17.84
CA TYR A 42 1.49 -1.10 -19.26
C TYR A 42 1.09 0.12 -20.08
N LYS A 43 1.84 0.38 -21.15
CA LYS A 43 1.57 1.51 -22.05
C LYS A 43 0.52 1.08 -23.08
N VAL A 44 -0.69 1.63 -22.95
CA VAL A 44 -1.80 1.34 -23.87
C VAL A 44 -1.86 2.42 -24.95
N GLY A 45 -1.64 2.02 -26.20
CA GLY A 45 -1.63 2.89 -27.39
C GLY A 45 -0.36 2.77 -28.23
N ARG A 46 -0.40 3.23 -29.49
CA ARG A 46 0.72 3.15 -30.43
C ARG A 46 1.34 4.50 -30.81
N ASP A 47 0.95 5.59 -30.15
CA ASP A 47 1.34 6.95 -30.52
C ASP A 47 1.73 7.84 -29.32
N LYS A 48 2.00 9.12 -29.56
CA LYS A 48 2.38 10.15 -28.56
C LYS A 48 1.37 10.33 -27.41
N ASP A 49 0.11 9.94 -27.61
CA ASP A 49 -0.96 10.00 -26.59
C ASP A 49 -1.12 8.72 -25.75
N ALA A 50 -0.22 7.74 -25.91
CA ALA A 50 -0.32 6.48 -25.18
C ALA A 50 -0.19 6.70 -23.66
N ARG A 51 -1.19 6.22 -22.92
CA ARG A 51 -1.30 6.38 -21.47
C ARG A 51 -0.80 5.12 -20.76
N TYR A 52 -0.10 5.33 -19.66
CA TYR A 52 0.22 4.24 -18.73
C TYR A 52 -1.03 3.90 -17.94
N GLN A 53 -1.35 2.61 -17.89
CA GLN A 53 -2.45 2.07 -17.10
C GLN A 53 -1.94 0.89 -16.29
N LEU A 54 -2.49 0.72 -15.09
CA LEU A 54 -2.23 -0.45 -14.27
C LEU A 54 -2.90 -1.67 -14.91
N LEU A 55 -2.13 -2.76 -15.03
CA LEU A 55 -2.58 -4.00 -15.65
C LEU A 55 -3.65 -4.67 -14.76
N ASN A 56 -4.75 -5.10 -15.37
CA ASN A 56 -5.91 -5.65 -14.67
C ASN A 56 -6.56 -6.77 -15.50
N CYS A 57 -7.16 -7.74 -14.84
CA CYS A 57 -7.85 -8.87 -15.47
C CYS A 57 -9.12 -8.48 -16.21
N ASP A 58 -9.77 -7.35 -15.89
CA ASP A 58 -11.02 -6.96 -16.55
C ASP A 58 -10.76 -6.18 -17.83
N ASP A 59 -9.95 -5.12 -17.76
CA ASP A 59 -9.72 -4.19 -18.87
C ASP A 59 -8.67 -4.69 -19.87
N HIS A 60 -7.73 -5.55 -19.44
CA HIS A 60 -6.50 -5.85 -20.20
C HIS A 60 -6.34 -7.33 -20.59
N GLN A 61 -7.42 -8.12 -20.64
CA GLN A 61 -7.38 -9.56 -20.97
C GLN A 61 -6.61 -9.89 -22.27
N GLY A 62 -6.89 -9.13 -23.34
CA GLY A 62 -6.24 -9.35 -24.63
C GLY A 62 -4.74 -9.01 -24.63
N ILE A 63 -4.31 -8.07 -23.78
CA ILE A 63 -2.91 -7.69 -23.61
C ILE A 63 -2.19 -8.75 -22.78
N LEU A 64 -2.81 -9.21 -21.68
CA LEU A 64 -2.30 -10.27 -20.82
C LEU A 64 -2.03 -11.56 -21.59
N LYS A 65 -2.99 -11.99 -22.43
CA LYS A 65 -2.82 -13.16 -23.30
C LYS A 65 -1.65 -13.00 -24.28
N LYS A 66 -1.43 -11.80 -24.84
CA LYS A 66 -0.29 -11.53 -25.74
C LYS A 66 1.05 -11.52 -25.00
N MET A 67 1.05 -11.15 -23.74
CA MET A 67 2.24 -11.19 -22.88
C MET A 67 2.53 -12.59 -22.33
N GLY A 68 1.70 -13.59 -22.64
CA GLY A 68 1.84 -14.95 -22.09
C GLY A 68 1.60 -15.01 -20.59
N LYS A 69 0.85 -14.05 -20.02
CA LYS A 69 0.49 -14.03 -18.61
C LYS A 69 -0.90 -14.59 -18.41
N GLU A 70 -1.09 -15.31 -17.31
CA GLU A 70 -2.40 -15.75 -16.88
C GLU A 70 -3.27 -14.56 -16.50
N VAL A 71 -4.49 -14.53 -17.03
CA VAL A 71 -5.43 -13.43 -16.80
C VAL A 71 -5.83 -13.34 -15.33
N THR A 72 -5.84 -14.49 -14.64
CA THR A 72 -6.19 -14.61 -13.21
C THR A 72 -5.18 -13.95 -12.29
N ASP A 73 -3.94 -13.76 -12.73
CA ASP A 73 -2.86 -13.26 -11.89
C ASP A 73 -2.85 -11.73 -11.85
N ALA A 74 -3.43 -11.06 -12.86
CA ALA A 74 -3.48 -9.60 -12.92
C ALA A 74 -4.58 -9.02 -12.02
N ARG A 75 -4.42 -9.14 -10.69
CA ARG A 75 -5.39 -8.73 -9.66
C ARG A 75 -4.85 -7.62 -8.75
N PRO A 76 -4.63 -6.40 -9.27
CA PRO A 76 -4.25 -5.24 -8.45
C PRO A 76 -5.34 -4.84 -7.43
N ASP A 77 -6.60 -5.21 -7.66
CA ASP A 77 -7.75 -4.98 -6.79
C ASP A 77 -7.60 -5.64 -5.42
N ILE A 78 -6.97 -6.81 -5.34
CA ILE A 78 -6.70 -7.51 -4.08
C ILE A 78 -5.76 -6.66 -3.21
N THR A 79 -4.67 -6.16 -3.80
CA THR A 79 -3.73 -5.28 -3.08
C THR A 79 -4.40 -3.99 -2.64
N HIS A 80 -5.22 -3.40 -3.52
CA HIS A 80 -6.01 -2.21 -3.20
C HIS A 80 -6.91 -2.44 -1.98
N GLN A 81 -7.68 -3.53 -1.98
CA GLN A 81 -8.58 -3.86 -0.88
C GLN A 81 -7.84 -4.15 0.42
N CYS A 82 -6.72 -4.89 0.37
CA CYS A 82 -5.85 -5.13 1.52
C CYS A 82 -5.34 -3.81 2.12
N LEU A 83 -4.89 -2.87 1.29
CA LEU A 83 -4.42 -1.56 1.76
C LEU A 83 -5.53 -0.75 2.42
N LEU A 84 -6.75 -0.78 1.87
CA LEU A 84 -7.89 -0.12 2.50
C LEU A 84 -8.18 -0.71 3.89
N THR A 85 -8.23 -2.04 4.01
CA THR A 85 -8.49 -2.72 5.28
C THR A 85 -7.37 -2.45 6.29
N LEU A 86 -6.11 -2.53 5.87
CA LEU A 86 -4.96 -2.31 6.76
C LEU A 86 -4.90 -0.87 7.27
N LEU A 87 -5.06 0.13 6.39
CA LEU A 87 -4.92 1.54 6.78
C LEU A 87 -6.13 2.08 7.57
N ASP A 88 -7.27 1.42 7.48
CA ASP A 88 -8.44 1.71 8.32
C ASP A 88 -8.45 0.97 9.65
N SER A 89 -7.58 -0.02 9.83
CA SER A 89 -7.51 -0.77 11.07
C SER A 89 -7.23 0.16 12.27
N PRO A 90 -7.80 -0.12 13.46
CA PRO A 90 -7.48 0.62 14.68
C PRO A 90 -5.98 0.62 14.98
N LEU A 91 -5.27 -0.46 14.58
CA LEU A 91 -3.84 -0.60 14.75
C LEU A 91 -3.04 0.44 13.94
N ASN A 92 -3.46 0.72 12.69
CA ASN A 92 -2.87 1.80 11.91
C ASN A 92 -3.19 3.17 12.53
N LYS A 93 -4.42 3.37 12.99
CA LYS A 93 -4.80 4.62 13.68
C LYS A 93 -4.04 4.82 14.99
N ALA A 94 -3.59 3.76 15.64
CA ALA A 94 -2.73 3.79 16.83
C ALA A 94 -1.24 4.03 16.51
N GLY A 95 -0.84 4.09 15.24
CA GLY A 95 0.56 4.29 14.84
C GLY A 95 1.46 3.06 15.00
N LEU A 96 0.86 1.87 15.14
CA LEU A 96 1.56 0.61 15.43
C LEU A 96 1.62 -0.34 14.22
N LEU A 97 1.22 0.13 13.04
CA LEU A 97 1.25 -0.64 11.79
C LEU A 97 2.23 -0.02 10.81
N GLN A 98 3.06 -0.85 10.20
CA GLN A 98 3.84 -0.51 9.01
C GLN A 98 3.49 -1.47 7.89
N VAL A 99 3.17 -0.93 6.72
CA VAL A 99 2.84 -1.74 5.54
C VAL A 99 3.92 -1.58 4.48
N TYR A 100 4.34 -2.70 3.92
CA TYR A 100 5.20 -2.78 2.74
C TYR A 100 4.46 -3.54 1.64
N ILE A 101 4.69 -3.14 0.40
CA ILE A 101 4.22 -3.85 -0.78
C ILE A 101 5.44 -4.32 -1.54
N HIS A 102 5.55 -5.62 -1.75
CA HIS A 102 6.57 -6.20 -2.60
C HIS A 102 5.91 -6.69 -3.88
N THR A 103 6.24 -6.06 -5.00
CA THR A 103 5.60 -6.37 -6.28
C THR A 103 6.25 -7.58 -6.95
N ALA A 104 5.51 -8.24 -7.85
CA ALA A 104 6.05 -9.36 -8.65
C ALA A 104 7.26 -8.96 -9.52
N LYS A 105 7.49 -7.66 -9.75
CA LYS A 105 8.66 -7.10 -10.45
C LYS A 105 9.80 -6.71 -9.51
N ASN A 106 9.82 -7.23 -8.29
CA ASN A 106 10.87 -6.97 -7.30
C ASN A 106 10.99 -5.48 -6.92
N VAL A 107 9.85 -4.78 -6.84
CA VAL A 107 9.80 -3.40 -6.35
C VAL A 107 9.25 -3.41 -4.94
N LEU A 108 10.01 -2.87 -3.99
CA LEU A 108 9.57 -2.69 -2.62
C LEU A 108 9.05 -1.26 -2.41
N ILE A 109 7.81 -1.15 -1.94
CA ILE A 109 7.14 0.13 -1.69
C ILE A 109 6.82 0.22 -0.19
N GLU A 110 7.37 1.22 0.49
CA GLU A 110 6.98 1.56 1.87
C GLU A 110 5.74 2.47 1.84
N VAL A 111 4.68 2.06 2.55
CA VAL A 111 3.45 2.85 2.65
C VAL A 111 3.49 3.68 3.92
N ASN A 112 3.35 5.01 3.79
CA ASN A 112 3.26 5.89 4.95
C ASN A 112 1.91 5.66 5.68
N PRO A 113 1.89 5.40 7.00
CA PRO A 113 0.65 5.17 7.76
C PRO A 113 -0.41 6.29 7.67
N HIS A 114 0.01 7.52 7.39
CA HIS A 114 -0.88 8.68 7.22
C HIS A 114 -1.43 8.85 5.81
N VAL A 115 -0.96 8.05 4.84
CA VAL A 115 -1.44 8.16 3.47
C VAL A 115 -2.92 7.78 3.38
N ARG A 116 -3.68 8.58 2.66
CA ARG A 116 -5.08 8.27 2.36
C ARG A 116 -5.17 7.62 0.99
N ILE A 117 -5.21 6.28 0.97
CA ILE A 117 -5.38 5.52 -0.27
C ILE A 117 -6.74 5.85 -0.91
N PRO A 118 -6.81 6.10 -2.23
CA PRO A 118 -8.06 6.32 -2.93
C PRO A 118 -9.04 5.16 -2.73
N ARG A 119 -10.30 5.47 -2.42
CA ARG A 119 -11.33 4.45 -2.16
C ARG A 119 -11.82 3.74 -3.42
N THR A 120 -11.71 4.38 -4.59
CA THR A 120 -12.11 3.80 -5.87
C THR A 120 -10.90 3.23 -6.58
N PHE A 121 -11.07 2.03 -7.15
CA PHE A 121 -10.00 1.34 -7.87
C PHE A 121 -9.42 2.19 -9.01
N LYS A 122 -10.27 2.85 -9.81
CA LYS A 122 -9.84 3.74 -10.92
C LYS A 122 -8.91 4.88 -10.48
N ARG A 123 -9.05 5.39 -9.25
CA ARG A 123 -8.15 6.42 -8.72
C ARG A 123 -6.88 5.81 -8.14
N PHE A 124 -6.99 4.64 -7.53
CA PHE A 124 -5.84 3.87 -7.06
C PHE A 124 -4.93 3.47 -8.23
N SER A 125 -5.51 2.98 -9.33
CA SER A 125 -4.77 2.59 -10.54
C SER A 125 -4.10 3.74 -11.29
N GLY A 126 -4.50 4.99 -11.02
CA GLY A 126 -3.81 6.18 -11.54
C GLY A 126 -2.77 6.75 -10.59
N LEU A 127 -2.77 6.33 -9.32
CA LEU A 127 -1.77 6.69 -8.33
C LEU A 127 -0.55 5.75 -8.40
N MET A 128 -0.79 4.47 -8.70
CA MET A 128 0.21 3.42 -8.91
C MET A 128 0.71 3.40 -10.36
#